data_AF-A0AAD9YF77-F1
#
_entry.id   AF-A0AAD9YF77-F1
#
_cell.length_a   1.000
_cell.length_b   1.000
_cell.length_c   1.000
_cell.angle_alpha   90.00
_cell.angle_beta   90.00
_cell.angle_gamma   90.00
#
_symmetry.space_group_name_H-M   'P 1'
#
loop_
_entity.id
_entity.type
_entity.pdbx_description
1 polymer ?
#
loop_
_entity_poly.entity_id
_entity_poly.type
_entity_poly.pdbx_seq_one_letter_code
_entity_poly.pdbx_strand_id
1 'polypeptide(L)'
;MFTHITEEEARMLPNKTAPELESEGSGYLVVLNVFHDLHCMDNIRKGLYYFLEPQWNSTHNPYLLYESPEAALEDRGGDHLGIMHLDHCIDSLRQSIQCTGDVVPNVFQYSSKYGDVRARSTVVHECRNFGKEWAAQHHVPGPFKDFGKGPELGKCAIDDPWTCLYE
;
A
#
# COMPACT_ATOMS: atom_id res chain seq x y z
N MET A 1 -12.90 -2.27 5.70
CA MET A 1 -14.31 -2.23 6.14
C MET A 1 -14.79 -3.66 6.26
N PHE A 2 -15.37 -4.03 7.40
CA PHE A 2 -15.99 -5.34 7.61
C PHE A 2 -17.24 -5.47 6.75
N THR A 3 -17.43 -6.64 6.13
CA THR A 3 -18.50 -6.92 5.18
C THR A 3 -19.23 -8.20 5.61
N HIS A 4 -20.54 -8.10 5.75
CA HIS A 4 -21.44 -9.22 5.97
C HIS A 4 -21.69 -9.95 4.64
N ILE A 5 -21.67 -11.27 4.66
CA ILE A 5 -22.12 -12.13 3.56
C ILE A 5 -23.05 -13.23 4.09
N THR A 6 -23.95 -13.70 3.23
CA THR A 6 -24.86 -14.81 3.54
C THR A 6 -24.11 -16.13 3.67
N GLU A 7 -24.76 -17.14 4.26
CA GLU A 7 -24.20 -18.50 4.30
C GLU A 7 -23.93 -19.07 2.90
N GLU A 8 -24.81 -18.78 1.93
CA GLU A 8 -24.66 -19.26 0.57
C GLU A 8 -23.45 -18.62 -0.12
N GLU A 9 -23.22 -17.32 0.06
CA GLU A 9 -22.01 -16.66 -0.42
C GLU A 9 -20.75 -17.19 0.28
N ALA A 10 -20.81 -17.44 1.58
CA ALA A 10 -19.68 -17.98 2.34
C ALA A 10 -19.28 -19.39 1.85
N ARG A 11 -20.23 -20.21 1.38
CA ARG A 11 -19.94 -21.54 0.79
C ARG A 11 -19.17 -21.46 -0.53
N MET A 12 -19.27 -20.34 -1.25
CA MET A 12 -18.53 -20.14 -2.50
C MET A 12 -17.07 -19.75 -2.28
N LEU A 13 -16.68 -19.38 -1.05
CA LEU A 13 -15.30 -18.97 -0.76
C LEU A 13 -14.34 -20.16 -0.78
N PRO A 14 -13.17 -20.05 -1.46
CA PRO A 14 -12.12 -21.06 -1.39
C PRO A 14 -11.61 -21.29 0.04
N ASN A 15 -11.53 -20.20 0.82
CA ASN A 15 -11.16 -20.22 2.22
C ASN A 15 -12.40 -19.99 3.08
N LYS A 16 -12.64 -20.87 4.06
CA LYS A 16 -13.77 -20.71 4.99
C LYS A 16 -13.54 -19.51 5.91
N THR A 17 -14.64 -18.82 6.21
CA THR A 17 -14.65 -17.70 7.16
C THR A 17 -15.53 -18.01 8.37
N ALA A 18 -15.30 -17.31 9.47
CA ALA A 18 -16.03 -17.45 10.72
C ALA A 18 -17.43 -16.82 10.59
N PRO A 19 -18.45 -17.44 11.22
CA PRO A 19 -19.76 -16.85 11.30
C PRO A 19 -19.73 -15.61 12.21
N GLU A 20 -20.70 -14.72 12.01
CA GLU A 20 -21.03 -13.68 12.96
C GLU A 20 -21.62 -14.29 14.25
N LEU A 21 -21.77 -13.47 15.29
CA LEU A 21 -22.48 -13.90 16.49
C LEU A 21 -23.92 -14.26 16.14
N GLU A 22 -24.38 -15.40 16.66
CA GLU A 22 -25.72 -15.94 16.35
C GLU A 22 -26.82 -14.93 16.70
N SER A 23 -27.61 -14.58 15.68
CA SER A 23 -28.77 -13.69 15.78
C SER A 23 -29.67 -13.90 14.56
N GLU A 24 -30.90 -13.40 14.60
CA GLU A 24 -31.78 -13.46 13.44
C GLU A 24 -31.15 -12.68 12.26
N GLY A 25 -30.85 -13.39 11.18
CA GLY A 25 -30.15 -12.84 10.02
C GLY A 25 -28.62 -12.81 10.11
N SER A 26 -28.01 -13.46 11.12
CA SER A 26 -26.55 -13.56 11.21
C SER A 26 -25.96 -14.30 10.01
N GLY A 27 -24.87 -13.79 9.47
CA GLY A 27 -24.15 -14.35 8.35
C GLY A 27 -22.70 -14.62 8.69
N TYR A 28 -21.82 -14.23 7.78
CA TYR A 28 -20.39 -14.48 7.84
C TYR A 28 -19.62 -13.18 7.57
N LEU A 29 -18.45 -13.08 8.18
CA LEU A 29 -17.63 -11.88 8.09
C LEU A 29 -16.52 -12.04 7.04
N VAL A 30 -16.34 -11.03 6.18
CA VAL A 30 -15.18 -10.88 5.30
C VAL A 30 -14.72 -9.43 5.21
N VAL A 31 -13.58 -9.20 4.55
CA VAL A 31 -13.11 -7.86 4.15
C VAL A 31 -12.54 -7.95 2.74
N LEU A 32 -13.00 -7.13 1.79
CA LEU A 32 -12.37 -7.08 0.46
C LEU A 32 -10.92 -6.61 0.58
N ASN A 33 -10.00 -7.27 -0.14
CA ASN A 33 -8.58 -7.04 0.02
C ASN A 33 -8.15 -5.59 -0.30
N VAL A 34 -8.77 -4.93 -1.28
CA VAL A 34 -8.51 -3.51 -1.60
C VAL A 34 -8.66 -2.59 -0.39
N PHE A 35 -9.63 -2.83 0.49
CA PHE A 35 -9.79 -2.01 1.70
C PHE A 35 -8.76 -2.34 2.78
N HIS A 36 -8.32 -3.61 2.83
CA HIS A 36 -7.22 -4.00 3.70
C HIS A 36 -5.89 -3.39 3.22
N ASP A 37 -5.61 -3.42 1.91
CA ASP A 37 -4.42 -2.83 1.29
C ASP A 37 -4.35 -1.32 1.53
N LEU A 38 -5.46 -0.60 1.34
CA LEU A 38 -5.54 0.83 1.65
C LEU A 38 -5.36 1.13 3.14
N HIS A 39 -5.92 0.30 4.02
CA HIS A 39 -5.71 0.41 5.46
C HIS A 39 -4.23 0.21 5.84
N CYS A 40 -3.57 -0.80 5.27
CA CYS A 40 -2.14 -1.05 5.48
C CYS A 40 -1.29 0.11 4.94
N MET A 41 -1.61 0.62 3.75
CA MET A 41 -0.89 1.76 3.16
C MET A 41 -0.97 3.00 4.06
N ASP A 42 -2.15 3.31 4.60
CA ASP A 42 -2.32 4.43 5.52
C ASP A 42 -1.57 4.22 6.86
N ASN A 43 -1.51 2.99 7.37
CA ASN A 43 -0.70 2.69 8.56
C ASN A 43 0.81 2.85 8.31
N ILE A 44 1.31 2.43 7.14
CA ILE A 44 2.71 2.63 6.76
C ILE A 44 3.02 4.12 6.70
N ARG A 45 2.16 4.91 6.04
CA ARG A 45 2.27 6.37 6.00
C ARG A 45 2.32 6.97 7.40
N LYS A 46 1.36 6.65 8.26
CA LYS A 46 1.32 7.13 9.66
C LYS A 46 2.57 6.72 10.44
N GLY A 47 3.04 5.49 10.27
CA GLY A 47 4.26 5.00 10.89
C GLY A 47 5.50 5.80 10.47
N LEU A 48 5.64 6.07 9.17
CA LEU A 48 6.72 6.92 8.66
C LEU A 48 6.69 8.30 9.31
N TYR A 49 5.55 8.98 9.30
CA TYR A 49 5.41 10.30 9.90
C TYR A 49 5.66 10.31 11.42
N TYR A 50 5.24 9.26 12.13
CA TYR A 50 5.52 9.11 13.56
C TYR A 50 7.04 9.06 13.86
N PHE A 51 7.81 8.37 13.03
CA PHE A 51 9.27 8.32 13.18
C PHE A 51 9.98 9.61 12.74
N LEU A 52 9.30 10.48 12.00
CA LEU A 52 9.79 11.80 11.63
C LEU A 52 9.51 12.88 12.67
N GLU A 53 8.75 12.57 13.72
CA GLU A 53 8.42 13.55 14.74
C GLU A 53 9.69 14.06 15.48
N PRO A 54 9.78 15.36 15.83
CA PRO A 54 11.01 15.97 16.35
C PRO A 54 11.59 15.34 17.61
N GLN A 55 10.76 14.68 18.44
CA GLN A 55 11.25 13.98 19.63
C GLN A 55 12.15 12.78 19.33
N TRP A 56 12.29 12.38 18.06
CA TRP A 56 13.23 11.36 17.65
C TRP A 56 14.58 11.94 17.18
N ASN A 57 14.90 13.20 17.46
CA ASN A 57 16.21 13.77 17.12
C ASN A 57 17.35 13.29 18.05
N SER A 58 18.60 13.65 17.70
CA SER A 58 19.81 13.31 18.47
C SER A 58 19.78 13.75 19.94
N THR A 59 19.05 14.82 20.28
CA THR A 59 18.89 15.29 21.66
C THR A 59 18.08 14.32 22.52
N HIS A 60 17.06 13.69 21.95
CA HIS A 60 16.16 12.79 22.67
C HIS A 60 16.52 11.31 22.50
N ASN A 61 17.15 10.94 21.38
CA ASN A 61 17.64 9.60 21.11
C ASN A 61 19.16 9.67 20.84
N PRO A 62 20.00 9.36 21.85
CA PRO A 62 21.46 9.49 21.73
C PRO A 62 22.10 8.48 20.76
N TYR A 63 21.30 7.55 20.20
CA TYR A 63 21.75 6.62 19.16
C TYR A 63 21.55 7.16 17.73
N LEU A 64 20.90 8.32 17.56
CA LEU A 64 20.80 9.03 16.29
C LEU A 64 21.89 10.10 16.19
N LEU A 65 22.67 10.05 15.11
CA LEU A 65 23.81 10.95 14.87
C LEU A 65 23.40 12.28 14.19
N TYR A 66 22.11 12.55 14.00
CA TYR A 66 21.59 13.65 13.18
C TYR A 66 20.62 14.55 13.94
N GLU A 67 20.57 15.82 13.56
CA GLU A 67 19.74 16.86 14.20
C GLU A 67 18.23 16.67 13.99
N SER A 68 17.83 15.89 12.98
CA SER A 68 16.45 15.47 12.74
C SER A 68 16.40 14.02 12.24
N PRO A 69 15.27 13.30 12.44
CA PRO A 69 15.07 11.99 11.86
C PRO A 69 15.09 12.00 10.32
N GLU A 70 14.63 13.08 9.70
CA GLU A 70 14.65 13.26 8.24
C GLU A 70 16.09 13.29 7.70
N ALA A 71 16.97 14.07 8.33
CA ALA A 71 18.39 14.10 7.96
C ALA A 71 19.06 12.73 8.11
N ALA A 72 18.62 11.92 9.08
CA ALA A 72 19.12 10.56 9.25
C ALA A 72 18.67 9.63 8.11
N LEU A 73 17.45 9.80 7.57
CA LEU A 73 16.96 9.03 6.44
C LEU A 73 17.66 9.44 5.14
N GLU A 74 17.81 10.74 4.90
CA GLU A 74 18.51 11.28 3.74
C GLU A 74 19.98 10.87 3.70
N ASP A 75 20.70 10.90 4.83
CA ASP A 75 22.09 10.43 4.85
C ASP A 75 22.22 8.93 4.50
N ARG A 76 21.25 8.11 4.95
CA ARG A 76 21.28 6.67 4.74
C ARG A 76 20.85 6.23 3.34
N GLY A 77 19.93 6.97 2.71
CA GLY A 77 19.32 6.56 1.45
C GLY A 77 19.29 7.61 0.35
N GLY A 78 19.89 8.77 0.58
CA GLY A 78 19.84 9.92 -0.32
C GLY A 78 18.41 10.35 -0.64
N ASP A 79 18.25 10.93 -1.82
CA ASP A 79 16.97 11.40 -2.35
C ASP A 79 15.86 10.34 -2.33
N HIS A 80 16.20 9.04 -2.39
CA HIS A 80 15.20 7.97 -2.39
C HIS A 80 14.51 7.75 -1.05
N LEU A 81 15.14 8.14 0.06
CA LEU A 81 14.56 8.05 1.41
C LEU A 81 14.17 9.42 1.98
N GLY A 82 14.40 10.51 1.25
CA GLY A 82 13.87 11.83 1.61
C GLY A 82 12.33 11.79 1.67
N ILE A 83 11.74 12.52 2.62
CA ILE A 83 10.30 12.41 2.90
C ILE A 83 9.44 12.78 1.69
N MET A 84 9.86 13.77 0.90
CA MET A 84 9.18 14.13 -0.35
C MET A 84 9.15 12.97 -1.35
N HIS A 85 10.20 12.15 -1.39
CA HIS A 85 10.25 10.99 -2.28
C HIS A 85 9.34 9.87 -1.77
N LEU A 86 9.43 9.58 -0.46
CA LEU A 86 8.61 8.55 0.18
C LEU A 86 7.12 8.87 0.15
N ASP A 87 6.72 10.13 0.33
CA ASP A 87 5.32 10.55 0.33
C ASP A 87 4.65 10.34 -1.03
N HIS A 88 5.27 10.83 -2.11
CA HIS A 88 4.70 10.58 -3.45
C HIS A 88 4.80 9.10 -3.86
N CYS A 89 5.79 8.35 -3.36
CA CYS A 89 5.85 6.90 -3.57
C CYS A 89 4.64 6.21 -2.92
N ILE A 90 4.31 6.56 -1.68
CA ILE A 90 3.13 6.07 -0.97
C ILE A 90 1.86 6.47 -1.74
N ASP A 91 1.77 7.69 -2.25
CA ASP A 91 0.62 8.14 -3.02
C ASP A 91 0.48 7.40 -4.36
N SER A 92 1.58 7.21 -5.09
CA SER A 92 1.60 6.45 -6.34
C SER A 92 1.15 4.98 -6.12
N LEU A 93 1.63 4.35 -5.04
CA LEU A 93 1.19 3.00 -4.66
C LEU A 93 -0.30 2.98 -4.27
N ARG A 94 -0.77 3.96 -3.51
CA ARG A 94 -2.20 4.11 -3.18
C ARG A 94 -3.05 4.24 -4.45
N GLN A 95 -2.64 5.07 -5.40
CA GLN A 95 -3.32 5.22 -6.69
C GLN A 95 -3.37 3.89 -7.43
N SER A 96 -2.24 3.18 -7.51
CA SER A 96 -2.18 1.84 -8.12
C SER A 96 -3.16 0.87 -7.47
N ILE A 97 -3.17 0.77 -6.13
CA ILE A 97 -4.10 -0.07 -5.37
C ILE A 97 -5.56 0.26 -5.71
N GLN A 98 -5.91 1.55 -5.77
CA GLN A 98 -7.28 1.98 -6.07
C GLN A 98 -7.69 1.70 -7.52
N CYS A 99 -6.78 1.90 -8.47
CA CYS A 99 -7.03 1.65 -9.89
C CYS A 99 -7.09 0.15 -10.21
N THR A 100 -6.30 -0.67 -9.52
CA THR A 100 -6.26 -2.11 -9.78
C THR A 100 -7.27 -2.90 -8.96
N GLY A 101 -7.47 -2.54 -7.69
CA GLY A 101 -8.50 -3.09 -6.82
C GLY A 101 -8.54 -4.61 -6.72
N ASP A 102 -7.89 -5.19 -5.72
CA ASP A 102 -8.09 -6.61 -5.40
C ASP A 102 -9.38 -6.83 -4.61
N VAL A 103 -10.35 -7.52 -5.22
CA VAL A 103 -11.67 -7.78 -4.64
C VAL A 103 -11.77 -9.16 -3.99
N VAL A 104 -10.67 -9.89 -3.85
CA VAL A 104 -10.65 -11.16 -3.15
C VAL A 104 -11.01 -10.95 -1.67
N PRO A 105 -11.97 -11.70 -1.10
CA PRO A 105 -12.31 -11.55 0.30
C PRO A 105 -11.23 -12.14 1.22
N ASN A 106 -10.67 -11.31 2.10
CA ASN A 106 -9.99 -11.77 3.29
C ASN A 106 -10.99 -12.39 4.27
N VAL A 107 -10.59 -13.48 4.92
CA VAL A 107 -11.47 -14.28 5.77
C VAL A 107 -11.08 -14.17 7.24
N PHE A 108 -11.96 -14.58 8.12
CA PHE A 108 -11.77 -14.59 9.56
C PHE A 108 -11.79 -16.02 10.04
N GLN A 109 -10.82 -16.42 10.84
CA GLN A 109 -10.71 -17.81 11.30
C GLN A 109 -10.30 -17.86 12.76
N TYR A 110 -10.89 -18.78 13.51
CA TYR A 110 -10.50 -19.02 14.89
C TYR A 110 -9.03 -19.46 14.97
N SER A 111 -8.27 -18.83 15.86
CA SER A 111 -6.89 -19.16 16.11
C SER A 111 -6.72 -19.71 17.52
N SER A 112 -6.54 -21.03 17.63
CA SER A 112 -6.27 -21.70 18.92
C SER A 112 -5.09 -21.10 19.68
N LYS A 113 -4.05 -20.62 18.98
CA LYS A 113 -2.90 -19.92 19.58
C LYS A 113 -3.28 -18.66 20.37
N TYR A 114 -4.31 -17.93 19.92
CA TYR A 114 -4.69 -16.64 20.49
C TYR A 114 -6.03 -16.68 21.22
N GLY A 115 -6.74 -17.81 21.17
CA GLY A 115 -8.05 -17.98 21.82
C GLY A 115 -9.19 -17.21 21.16
N ASP A 116 -9.01 -16.65 19.96
CA ASP A 116 -9.96 -15.74 19.33
C ASP A 116 -9.94 -15.83 17.79
N VAL A 117 -10.95 -15.26 17.13
CA VAL A 117 -11.07 -15.11 15.67
C VAL A 117 -10.10 -14.04 15.17
N ARG A 118 -9.33 -14.37 14.12
CA ARG A 118 -8.35 -13.47 13.51
C ARG A 118 -8.57 -13.37 12.01
N ALA A 119 -8.33 -12.18 11.46
CA ALA A 119 -8.23 -11.99 10.03
C ALA A 119 -7.09 -12.84 9.46
N ARG A 120 -7.33 -13.44 8.29
CA ARG A 120 -6.38 -14.23 7.52
C ARG A 120 -6.32 -13.64 6.12
N SER A 121 -5.18 -13.02 5.83
CA SER A 121 -4.86 -12.47 4.51
C SER A 121 -4.08 -13.44 3.62
N THR A 122 -3.75 -14.64 4.13
CA THR A 122 -3.20 -15.73 3.32
C THR A 122 -4.32 -16.46 2.59
N VAL A 123 -5.00 -15.74 1.69
CA VAL A 123 -6.05 -16.27 0.80
C VAL A 123 -5.50 -16.43 -0.62
N VAL A 124 -6.19 -17.20 -1.45
CA VAL A 124 -5.78 -17.34 -2.85
C VAL A 124 -6.24 -16.11 -3.62
N HIS A 125 -5.29 -15.42 -4.24
CA HIS A 125 -5.55 -14.24 -5.08
C HIS A 125 -5.47 -14.59 -6.56
N GLU A 126 -6.21 -13.86 -7.39
CA GLU A 126 -6.05 -13.89 -8.83
C GLU A 126 -5.14 -12.73 -9.27
N CYS A 127 -3.96 -13.07 -9.77
CA CYS A 127 -3.00 -12.07 -10.22
C CYS A 127 -3.22 -11.71 -11.69
N ARG A 128 -3.06 -10.43 -12.01
CA ARG A 128 -2.97 -9.99 -13.40
C ARG A 128 -1.69 -10.48 -14.03
N ASN A 129 -1.77 -10.90 -15.29
CA ASN A 129 -0.58 -11.07 -16.10
C ASN A 129 -0.07 -9.68 -16.53
N PHE A 130 1.09 -9.29 -16.03
CA PHE A 130 1.69 -7.97 -16.28
C PHE A 130 2.78 -7.98 -17.36
N GLY A 131 2.90 -9.07 -18.15
CA GLY A 131 3.74 -9.11 -19.34
C GLY A 131 5.22 -8.85 -19.06
N LYS A 132 5.82 -9.58 -18.11
CA LYS A 132 7.25 -9.46 -17.75
C LYS A 132 8.16 -9.51 -18.98
N GLU A 133 7.84 -10.37 -19.93
CA GLU A 133 8.59 -10.57 -21.17
C GLU A 133 8.53 -9.34 -22.06
N TRP A 134 7.34 -8.71 -22.17
CA TRP A 134 7.18 -7.46 -22.91
C TRP A 134 8.06 -6.37 -22.29
N ALA A 135 8.01 -6.19 -20.96
CA ALA A 135 8.85 -5.18 -20.28
C ALA A 135 10.35 -5.43 -20.49
N ALA A 136 10.78 -6.69 -20.42
CA ALA A 136 12.18 -7.06 -20.65
C ALA A 136 12.62 -6.78 -22.10
N GLN A 137 11.77 -7.07 -23.09
CA GLN A 137 12.06 -6.81 -24.52
C GLN A 137 12.12 -5.32 -24.86
N HIS A 138 11.44 -4.47 -24.09
CA HIS A 138 11.39 -3.02 -24.30
C HIS A 138 12.29 -2.27 -23.30
N HIS A 139 13.22 -2.96 -22.64
CA HIS A 139 14.13 -2.33 -21.70
C HIS A 139 15.04 -1.33 -22.41
N VAL A 140 14.96 -0.06 -21.99
CA VAL A 140 15.92 0.97 -22.39
C VAL A 140 16.97 1.10 -21.29
N PRO A 141 18.25 0.80 -21.58
CA PRO A 141 19.32 0.95 -20.60
C PRO A 141 19.65 2.44 -20.40
N GLY A 142 19.80 2.87 -19.16
CA GLY A 142 20.45 4.13 -18.85
C GLY A 142 20.09 4.70 -17.47
N PRO A 143 20.92 5.61 -16.92
CA PRO A 143 20.42 6.54 -15.92
C PRO A 143 19.51 7.58 -16.60
N PHE A 144 18.41 7.96 -15.93
CA PHE A 144 17.37 8.86 -16.48
C PHE A 144 17.89 10.20 -17.04
N LYS A 145 19.08 10.65 -16.58
CA LYS A 145 19.75 11.87 -17.03
C LYS A 145 20.18 11.88 -18.50
N ASP A 146 20.27 10.71 -19.14
CA ASP A 146 20.72 10.58 -20.53
C ASP A 146 19.55 10.57 -21.53
N PHE A 147 18.30 10.69 -21.05
CA PHE A 147 17.12 10.80 -21.90
C PHE A 147 16.96 12.24 -22.42
N GLY A 148 16.56 12.38 -23.69
CA GLY A 148 16.32 13.69 -24.31
C GLY A 148 15.15 14.44 -23.69
N LYS A 149 15.12 15.78 -23.85
CA LYS A 149 14.11 16.68 -23.25
C LYS A 149 12.67 16.47 -23.73
N GLY A 150 12.45 15.63 -24.74
CA GLY A 150 11.13 15.43 -25.36
C GLY A 150 10.57 16.70 -26.02
N PRO A 151 9.37 16.62 -26.59
CA PRO A 151 8.59 17.80 -26.98
C PRO A 151 8.09 18.58 -25.75
N GLU A 152 7.77 19.86 -25.89
CA GLU A 152 7.15 20.64 -24.81
C GLU A 152 5.79 20.03 -24.42
N LEU A 153 5.61 19.67 -23.14
CA LEU A 153 4.45 18.91 -22.64
C LEU A 153 3.20 19.75 -22.31
N GLY A 154 3.11 21.00 -22.80
CA GLY A 154 1.95 21.86 -22.54
C GLY A 154 1.79 22.31 -21.08
N LYS A 155 0.58 22.70 -20.67
CA LYS A 155 0.29 23.20 -19.31
C LYS A 155 0.20 22.03 -18.31
N CYS A 156 1.26 21.81 -17.54
CA CYS A 156 1.24 20.89 -16.41
C CYS A 156 0.47 21.54 -15.22
N ALA A 157 -0.19 20.72 -14.40
CA ALA A 157 -0.95 21.23 -13.26
C ALA A 157 -0.02 22.00 -12.30
N ILE A 158 -0.48 23.15 -11.78
CA ILE A 158 0.33 24.05 -10.93
C ILE A 158 0.79 23.37 -9.63
N ASP A 159 0.07 22.35 -9.18
CA ASP A 159 0.32 21.55 -7.99
C ASP A 159 1.02 20.22 -8.26
N ASP A 160 1.26 19.85 -9.53
CA ASP A 160 1.96 18.62 -9.89
C ASP A 160 2.95 18.86 -11.05
N PRO A 161 4.23 19.14 -10.73
CA PRO A 161 5.26 19.36 -11.76
C PRO A 161 5.60 18.09 -12.56
N TRP A 162 5.00 16.94 -12.26
CA TRP A 162 5.31 15.65 -12.90
C TRP A 162 4.19 15.13 -13.79
N THR A 163 2.99 15.71 -13.73
CA THR A 163 1.85 15.25 -14.51
C THR A 163 1.46 16.30 -15.54
N CYS A 164 1.91 16.09 -16.76
CA CYS A 164 1.46 16.82 -17.93
C CYS A 164 0.57 15.86 -18.74
N LEU A 165 -0.74 16.08 -18.71
CA LEU A 165 -1.66 15.31 -19.55
C LEU A 165 -1.61 15.88 -20.98
N TYR A 166 -1.47 15.01 -21.97
CA TYR A 166 -1.65 15.41 -23.36
C TYR A 166 -3.11 15.86 -23.56
N GLU A 167 -3.30 17.07 -24.10
CA GLU A 167 -4.61 17.57 -24.58
C GLU A 167 -5.13 16.77 -25.77
#